data_AF-A0A9D9T8A5-F1
#
_entry.id   AF-A0A9D9T8A5-F1
#
_cell.length_a   1.000
_cell.length_b   1.000
_cell.length_c   1.000
_cell.angle_alpha   90.00
_cell.angle_beta   90.00
_cell.angle_gamma   90.00
#
_symmetry.space_group_name_H-M   'P 1'
#
loop_
_entity.id
_entity.type
_entity.pdbx_description
1 polymer ?
#
loop_
_entity_poly.entity_id
_entity_poly.type
_entity_poly.pdbx_seq_one_letter_code
_entity_poly.pdbx_strand_id
1 'polypeptide(L)'
;MYVEHHDLHHEFPELANAIHTMKMSDHHFAKLFGEYHQVTSAIEALEGKNVPVTDEAYETLKKQRLSLKDKLYAMLVKHST
;
A
#
# COMPACT_ATOMS: atom_id res chain seq x y z
N MET A 1 1.66 15.11 -15.29
CA MET A 1 0.95 15.00 -14.00
C MET A 1 1.59 13.86 -13.25
N TYR A 2 2.50 14.15 -12.32
CA TYR A 2 3.00 13.15 -11.39
C TYR A 2 1.96 13.07 -10.29
N VAL A 3 1.08 12.06 -10.36
CA VAL A 3 0.37 11.65 -9.15
C VAL A 3 1.49 11.28 -8.20
N GLU A 4 1.66 12.04 -7.11
CA GLU A 4 2.49 11.59 -6.01
C GLU A 4 1.80 10.33 -5.48
N HIS A 5 2.14 9.19 -6.06
CA HIS A 5 1.69 7.92 -5.56
C HIS A 5 2.29 7.76 -4.18
N HIS A 6 1.43 7.63 -3.18
CA HIS A 6 1.78 7.02 -1.91
C HIS A 6 2.09 5.53 -2.13
N ASP A 7 3.19 5.27 -2.83
CA ASP A 7 3.75 3.94 -3.02
C ASP A 7 4.65 3.60 -1.83
N LEU A 8 4.75 2.31 -1.51
CA LEU A 8 5.67 1.83 -0.47
C LEU A 8 7.12 2.31 -0.69
N HIS A 9 7.52 2.59 -1.93
CA HIS A 9 8.85 3.13 -2.23
C HIS A 9 9.10 4.51 -1.60
N HIS A 10 8.07 5.34 -1.47
CA HIS A 10 8.16 6.65 -0.82
C HIS A 10 8.09 6.53 0.71
N GLU A 11 7.29 5.59 1.23
CA GLU A 11 7.21 5.34 2.68
C GLU A 11 8.44 4.60 3.23
N PHE A 12 9.07 3.75 2.41
CA PHE A 12 10.23 2.94 2.78
C PHE A 12 11.35 3.05 1.73
N PRO A 13 11.99 4.23 1.61
CA PRO A 13 13.07 4.43 0.63
C PRO A 13 14.27 3.51 0.90
N GLU A 14 14.52 3.16 2.16
CA GLU A 14 15.56 2.22 2.57
C GLU A 14 15.31 0.78 2.07
N LEU A 15 14.04 0.39 1.91
CA LEU A 15 13.65 -0.92 1.41
C LEU A 15 13.35 -0.91 -0.10
N ALA A 16 13.55 0.20 -0.80
CA ALA A 16 13.18 0.33 -2.21
C ALA A 16 13.80 -0.76 -3.11
N ASN A 17 15.05 -1.16 -2.82
CA ASN A 17 15.72 -2.22 -3.56
C ASN A 17 15.07 -3.60 -3.30
N ALA A 18 14.76 -3.90 -2.03
CA ALA A 18 14.05 -5.12 -1.64
C ALA A 18 12.63 -5.16 -2.23
N ILE A 19 11.91 -4.03 -2.22
CA ILE A 19 10.58 -3.89 -2.83
C ILE A 19 10.65 -4.20 -4.33
N HIS A 20 11.63 -3.62 -5.04
CA HIS A 20 11.78 -3.86 -6.49
C HIS A 20 12.10 -5.32 -6.79
N THR A 21 13.01 -5.92 -6.01
CA THR A 21 13.37 -7.34 -6.13
C THR A 21 12.19 -8.25 -5.84
N MET A 22 11.47 -8.01 -4.74
CA MET A 22 10.28 -8.76 -4.36
C MET A 22 9.15 -8.60 -5.38
N LYS A 23 8.95 -7.40 -5.93
CA LYS A 23 7.93 -7.16 -6.97
C LYS A 23 8.20 -7.96 -8.24
N MET A 24 9.47 -8.15 -8.61
CA MET A 24 9.84 -8.96 -9.78
C MET A 24 9.90 -10.46 -9.48
N SER A 25 10.37 -10.84 -8.29
CA SER A 25 10.63 -12.23 -7.93
C SER A 25 9.45 -12.92 -7.24
N ASP A 26 8.52 -12.17 -6.66
CA ASP A 26 7.42 -12.67 -5.84
C ASP A 26 6.07 -12.12 -6.34
N HIS A 27 5.30 -13.01 -6.97
CA HIS A 27 3.97 -12.70 -7.48
C HIS A 27 2.98 -12.30 -6.37
N HIS A 28 3.15 -12.82 -5.15
CA HIS A 28 2.27 -12.51 -4.03
C HIS A 28 2.51 -11.06 -3.57
N PHE A 29 3.77 -10.65 -3.47
CA PHE A 29 4.15 -9.26 -3.18
C PHE A 29 3.64 -8.30 -4.25
N ALA A 30 3.82 -8.63 -5.54
CA ALA A 30 3.32 -7.80 -6.64
C ALA A 30 1.79 -7.60 -6.56
N LYS A 31 1.04 -8.65 -6.19
CA LYS A 31 -0.41 -8.57 -6.01
C LYS A 31 -0.79 -7.68 -4.82
N LEU A 32 -0.18 -7.90 -3.66
CA LEU A 32 -0.43 -7.11 -2.45
C LEU A 32 -0.07 -5.63 -2.65
N PHE A 33 1.01 -5.35 -3.37
CA PHE A 33 1.43 -4.00 -3.72
C PHE A 33 0.39 -3.32 -4.60
N GLY A 34 -0.15 -4.02 -5.60
CA GLY A 34 -1.25 -3.53 -6.42
C GLY A 34 -2.52 -3.25 -5.61
N GLU A 35 -2.90 -4.16 -4.70
CA GLU A 35 -4.04 -3.97 -3.81
C GLU A 35 -3.84 -2.75 -2.88
N TYR A 36 -2.64 -2.58 -2.31
CA TYR A 36 -2.30 -1.43 -1.47
C TYR A 36 -2.48 -0.13 -2.24
N HIS A 37 -1.94 -0.09 -3.45
CA HIS A 37 -2.02 1.05 -4.33
C HIS A 37 -3.49 1.42 -4.64
N GLN A 38 -4.30 0.43 -5.03
CA GLN A 38 -5.73 0.65 -5.30
C GLN A 38 -6.50 1.15 -4.07
N VAL A 39 -6.25 0.57 -2.89
CA VAL A 39 -6.91 0.99 -1.65
C VAL A 39 -6.51 2.42 -1.29
N THR A 40 -5.24 2.78 -1.41
CA THR A 40 -4.77 4.14 -1.13
C THR A 40 -5.40 5.16 -2.06
N SER A 41 -5.40 4.91 -3.38
CA SER A 41 -6.07 5.80 -4.33
C SER A 41 -7.60 5.88 -4.11
N ALA A 42 -8.23 4.79 -3.68
CA ALA A 42 -9.65 4.81 -3.30
C ALA A 42 -9.88 5.69 -2.06
N ILE A 43 -9.03 5.59 -1.04
CA ILE A 43 -9.07 6.44 0.15
C ILE A 43 -8.89 7.91 -0.24
N GLU A 44 -7.89 8.24 -1.05
CA GLU A 44 -7.64 9.62 -1.53
C GLU A 44 -8.86 10.17 -2.31
N ALA A 45 -9.46 9.35 -3.17
CA ALA A 45 -10.66 9.71 -3.91
C ALA A 45 -11.88 9.93 -3.00
N LEU A 46 -12.01 9.17 -1.91
CA LEU A 46 -13.06 9.32 -0.92
C LEU A 46 -12.82 10.53 0.01
N GLU A 47 -11.58 10.81 0.37
CA GLU A 47 -11.19 12.02 1.11
C GLU A 47 -11.51 13.28 0.29
N GLY A 48 -11.22 13.27 -1.02
CA GLY A 48 -11.62 14.35 -1.92
C GLY A 48 -13.12 14.55 -2.03
N LYS A 49 -13.92 13.50 -1.80
CA LYS A 49 -15.39 13.56 -1.75
C LYS A 49 -15.94 14.00 -0.40
N ASN A 50 -15.08 14.33 0.58
CA ASN A 50 -15.47 14.70 1.94
C ASN A 50 -16.34 13.61 2.61
N VAL A 51 -16.06 12.34 2.33
CA VAL A 51 -16.79 11.23 2.92
C VAL A 51 -16.54 11.23 4.44
N PRO A 52 -17.59 11.30 5.27
CA PRO A 52 -17.43 11.33 6.71
C PRO A 52 -16.79 10.04 7.20
N VAL A 53 -15.90 10.14 8.20
CA VAL A 53 -15.13 9.00 8.76
C VAL A 53 -16.04 7.90 9.32
N THR A 54 -17.31 8.21 9.62
CA THR A 54 -18.34 7.24 10.03
C THR A 54 -18.85 6.34 8.90
N ASP A 55 -18.41 6.55 7.66
CA ASP A 55 -18.71 5.66 6.56
C ASP A 55 -17.95 4.33 6.74
N GLU A 56 -18.70 3.25 6.94
CA GLU A 56 -18.17 1.91 7.20
C GLU A 56 -17.22 1.44 6.08
N ALA A 57 -17.45 1.86 4.83
CA ALA A 57 -16.59 1.53 3.71
C ALA A 57 -15.23 2.24 3.82
N TYR A 58 -15.22 3.52 4.22
CA TYR A 58 -13.98 4.26 4.44
C TYR A 58 -13.16 3.70 5.60
N GLU A 59 -13.79 3.33 6.72
CA GLU A 59 -13.12 2.63 7.81
C GLU A 59 -12.54 1.27 7.36
N THR A 60 -13.29 0.52 6.56
CA THR A 60 -12.84 -0.76 6.01
C THR A 60 -11.62 -0.58 5.12
N LEU A 61 -11.61 0.44 4.25
CA LEU A 61 -10.46 0.75 3.41
C LEU A 61 -9.22 1.15 4.24
N LYS A 62 -9.39 1.95 5.30
CA LYS A 62 -8.28 2.27 6.21
C LYS A 62 -7.69 1.02 6.88
N LYS A 63 -8.56 0.11 7.34
CA LYS A 63 -8.14 -1.18 7.91
C LYS A 63 -7.43 -2.04 6.87
N GLN A 64 -7.93 -2.10 5.64
CA GLN A 64 -7.27 -2.79 4.53
C GLN A 64 -5.90 -2.19 4.22
N ARG A 65 -5.78 -0.86 4.11
CA ARG A 65 -4.50 -0.16 3.89
C ARG A 65 -3.48 -0.56 4.95
N LEU A 66 -3.88 -0.54 6.23
CA LEU A 66 -3.01 -0.92 7.34
C LEU A 66 -2.60 -2.39 7.26
N SER A 67 -3.54 -3.30 7.00
CA SER A 67 -3.26 -4.73 6.89
C SER A 67 -2.35 -5.06 5.70
N LEU A 68 -2.57 -4.40 4.55
CA LEU A 68 -1.72 -4.56 3.37
C LEU A 68 -0.31 -4.04 3.64
N LYS A 69 -0.18 -2.89 4.29
CA LYS A 69 1.12 -2.35 4.71
C LYS A 69 1.86 -3.31 5.63
N ASP A 70 1.18 -3.84 6.63
CA ASP A 70 1.77 -4.80 7.59
C ASP A 70 2.25 -6.07 6.89
N LYS A 71 1.45 -6.63 5.97
CA LYS A 71 1.85 -7.78 5.14
C LYS A 71 3.07 -7.49 4.27
N LEU A 72 3.07 -6.35 3.57
CA LEU A 72 4.17 -5.96 2.70
C LEU A 72 5.45 -5.75 3.52
N TYR A 73 5.36 -5.08 4.66
CA TYR A 73 6.48 -4.91 5.59
C TYR A 73 6.99 -6.25 6.12
N ALA A 74 6.11 -7.15 6.54
CA ALA A 74 6.48 -8.48 7.00
C ALA A 74 7.21 -9.31 5.92
N MET A 75 6.81 -9.20 4.65
CA MET A 75 7.51 -9.85 3.54
C MET A 75 8.89 -9.23 3.30
N LEU A 76 9.01 -7.90 3.35
CA LEU A 76 10.29 -7.21 3.17
C LEU A 76 11.28 -7.57 4.29
N VAL A 77 10.83 -7.56 5.56
CA VAL A 77 11.65 -7.96 6.70
C VAL A 77 12.06 -9.41 6.60
N LYS A 78 11.14 -10.32 6.20
CA LYS A 78 11.47 -11.73 5.97
C LYS A 78 12.49 -11.94 4.86
N HIS A 79 12.48 -11.11 3.82
CA HIS A 79 13.46 -11.20 2.74
C HIS A 79 14.84 -10.64 3.12
N SER A 80 14.88 -9.67 4.04
CA SER A 80 16.11 -9.04 4.52
C SER A 80 16.78 -9.78 5.69
N THR A 81 16.21 -10.90 6.15
CA THR A 81 16.73 -11.74 7.25
C THR A 81 17.22 -13.07 6.70
#